data_AF-A0A7X8VD00-F1
#
_entry.id   AF-A0A7X8VD00-F1
#
_cell.length_a   1.000
_cell.length_b   1.000
_cell.length_c   1.000
_cell.angle_alpha   90.00
_cell.angle_beta   90.00
_cell.angle_gamma   90.00
#
_symmetry.space_group_name_H-M   'P 1'
#
loop_
_entity.id
_entity.type
_entity.pdbx_description
1 polymer ?
#
loop_
_entity_poly.entity_id
_entity_poly.type
_entity_poly.pdbx_seq_one_letter_code
_entity_poly.pdbx_strand_id
1 'polypeptide(L)'
;MAHTDQIIDLIDEGVIAVDSRGYITTYNMIARDIFGINPACGPGHREGKCEEGDLVIIADNILGADDGGMKPQDLMVIGVDPASIEEGDSIVAIGRKGGLLGEGIYKNFKKNTDQKELFIETYINGVKFQSMINYKLKLLRITVGAQNFDYVYLWSAGHMVIVDGKNLQIKFYQSRGYTARSEDMKTVLYDGYFMGKGIYGKTIDVEHMHISELHPDSDIIKNLTDVALGEDCSIRGLETSINGIPVRCSIEPLNKDGKRVGALLKLTDITEIKALWHEREKALLTLETLENKLKTFHIKQEAFKDIIGNSEGIRCAVDLAKRAADTSSTVLLLGESGTGKGVFAEAIHKASSRRDKPFVYVNCASIPEALIESELFGHERGAFTGAVSEKKGKFEIADGGTIFLDEIVELPLTLQAKLLHVMHSRSFTRVGGVRPIRVDIRIITATNRDLESWWLRVNSEMTYSTASMSFVFNCLL
;
A
#
# COMPACT_ATOMS: atom_id res chain seq x y z
N MET A 1 -22.22 48.18 -7.17
CA MET A 1 -21.05 47.38 -6.79
C MET A 1 -21.22 46.88 -5.36
N ALA A 2 -21.25 47.73 -4.33
CA ALA A 2 -21.38 47.30 -2.92
C ALA A 2 -22.59 46.39 -2.54
N HIS A 3 -23.72 46.45 -3.27
CA HIS A 3 -24.89 45.58 -3.00
C HIS A 3 -24.79 44.19 -3.66
N THR A 4 -23.95 44.01 -4.69
CA THR A 4 -23.82 42.73 -5.40
C THR A 4 -22.89 41.78 -4.65
N ASP A 5 -21.81 42.32 -4.07
CA ASP A 5 -20.84 41.55 -3.28
C ASP A 5 -21.48 40.97 -2.00
N GLN A 6 -22.39 41.72 -1.36
CA GLN A 6 -23.14 41.27 -0.18
C GLN A 6 -24.08 40.08 -0.44
N ILE A 7 -24.52 39.87 -1.69
CA ILE A 7 -25.40 38.75 -2.05
C ILE A 7 -24.58 37.50 -2.39
N ILE A 8 -23.38 37.67 -2.94
CA ILE A 8 -22.48 36.58 -3.34
C ILE A 8 -21.83 35.91 -2.11
N ASP A 9 -21.61 36.66 -1.03
CA ASP A 9 -21.11 36.12 0.25
C ASP A 9 -22.17 35.32 1.05
N LEU A 10 -23.43 35.25 0.59
CA LEU A 10 -24.49 34.41 1.18
C LEU A 10 -24.55 32.99 0.59
N ILE A 11 -23.71 32.68 -0.40
CA ILE A 11 -23.62 31.38 -1.05
C ILE A 11 -22.56 30.56 -0.31
N ASP A 12 -22.86 29.34 0.14
CA ASP A 12 -21.90 28.41 0.78
C ASP A 12 -20.88 27.80 -0.22
N GLU A 13 -20.49 28.57 -1.24
CA GLU A 13 -19.55 28.16 -2.29
C GLU A 13 -18.52 29.27 -2.53
N GLY A 14 -17.30 28.87 -2.85
CA GLY A 14 -16.30 29.78 -3.39
C GLY A 14 -16.71 30.21 -4.79
N VAL A 15 -16.70 31.52 -5.05
CA VAL A 15 -17.10 32.11 -6.32
C VAL A 15 -15.96 32.97 -6.86
N ILE A 16 -15.53 32.64 -8.07
CA ILE A 16 -14.57 33.42 -8.85
C ILE A 16 -15.22 33.77 -10.20
N ALA A 17 -15.30 35.04 -10.55
CA ALA A 17 -15.77 35.50 -11.86
C ALA A 17 -14.65 36.21 -12.61
N VAL A 18 -14.51 35.91 -13.90
CA VAL A 18 -13.54 36.55 -14.79
C VAL A 18 -14.24 37.23 -15.96
N ASP A 19 -13.65 38.30 -16.49
CA ASP A 19 -14.09 38.92 -17.75
C ASP A 19 -13.68 38.07 -18.97
N SER A 20 -14.07 38.51 -20.17
CA SER A 20 -13.73 37.83 -21.43
C SER A 20 -12.22 37.73 -21.74
N ARG A 21 -11.36 38.36 -20.93
CA ARG A 21 -9.91 38.35 -21.07
C ARG A 21 -9.21 37.62 -19.91
N GLY A 22 -9.96 37.00 -19.00
CA GLY A 22 -9.42 36.25 -17.86
C GLY A 22 -9.06 37.09 -16.64
N TYR A 23 -9.42 38.38 -16.60
CA TYR A 23 -9.19 39.23 -15.43
C TYR A 23 -10.30 39.05 -14.40
N ILE A 24 -9.90 38.96 -13.14
CA ILE A 24 -10.83 38.74 -12.02
C ILE A 24 -11.73 39.96 -11.85
N THR A 25 -13.04 39.70 -11.90
CA THR A 25 -14.11 40.68 -11.65
C THR A 25 -14.81 40.44 -10.32
N THR A 26 -14.75 39.22 -9.80
CA THR A 26 -15.27 38.87 -8.46
C THR A 26 -14.48 37.72 -7.86
N TYR A 27 -14.20 37.81 -6.57
CA TYR A 27 -13.51 36.77 -5.81
C TYR A 27 -14.00 36.82 -4.35
N ASN A 28 -15.02 36.01 -4.03
CA ASN A 28 -15.74 36.09 -2.76
C ASN A 28 -14.92 35.58 -1.56
N MET A 29 -15.42 35.82 -0.33
CA MET A 29 -14.65 35.48 0.87
C MET A 29 -14.36 33.98 0.98
N ILE A 30 -15.33 33.13 0.64
CA ILE A 30 -15.17 31.66 0.71
C ILE A 30 -14.08 31.19 -0.26
N ALA A 31 -14.01 31.72 -1.49
CA ALA A 31 -12.91 31.39 -2.39
C ALA A 31 -11.56 31.83 -1.78
N ARG A 32 -11.50 33.01 -1.13
CA ARG A 32 -10.28 33.48 -0.46
C ARG A 32 -9.88 32.57 0.70
N ASP A 33 -10.84 32.01 1.41
CA ASP A 33 -10.60 31.07 2.50
C ASP A 33 -10.17 29.69 1.99
N ILE A 34 -10.84 29.16 0.96
CA ILE A 34 -10.47 27.90 0.29
C ILE A 34 -9.00 27.97 -0.13
N PHE A 35 -8.62 29.03 -0.85
CA PHE A 35 -7.26 29.20 -1.34
C PHE A 35 -6.35 29.93 -0.36
N GLY A 36 -6.78 30.14 0.89
CA GLY A 36 -6.00 30.75 1.96
C GLY A 36 -5.38 32.12 1.63
N ILE A 37 -5.98 32.89 0.72
CA ILE A 37 -5.61 34.27 0.36
C ILE A 37 -6.09 35.26 1.43
N ASN A 38 -7.03 34.86 2.30
CA ASN A 38 -7.47 35.67 3.43
C ASN A 38 -6.32 35.94 4.44
N PRO A 39 -5.95 37.21 4.69
CA PRO A 39 -4.88 37.56 5.63
C PRO A 39 -5.23 37.35 7.11
N ALA A 40 -6.51 37.17 7.46
CA ALA A 40 -6.98 37.21 8.84
C ALA A 40 -6.78 35.91 9.67
N CYS A 41 -6.21 34.84 9.11
CA CYS A 41 -6.11 33.54 9.78
C CYS A 41 -4.71 33.23 10.35
N GLY A 42 -4.62 33.09 11.69
CA GLY A 42 -3.46 32.54 12.41
C GLY A 42 -2.57 33.56 13.14
N PRO A 43 -1.48 33.11 13.80
CA PRO A 43 -0.54 33.98 14.51
C PRO A 43 0.07 35.02 13.56
N GLY A 44 -0.01 36.31 13.88
CA GLY A 44 0.46 37.34 12.94
C GLY A 44 1.98 37.51 12.94
N HIS A 45 2.61 37.49 11.76
CA HIS A 45 4.01 37.89 11.57
C HIS A 45 4.12 38.97 10.49
N ARG A 46 5.20 39.76 10.50
CA ARG A 46 5.45 40.80 9.49
C ARG A 46 5.96 40.17 8.19
N GLU A 47 5.87 40.93 7.10
CA GLU A 47 6.52 40.57 5.84
C GLU A 47 8.06 40.53 6.01
N GLY A 48 8.75 39.65 5.28
CA GLY A 48 10.17 39.40 5.50
C GLY A 48 10.75 38.32 4.60
N LYS A 49 11.96 37.87 4.95
CA LYS A 49 12.69 36.81 4.24
C LYS A 49 13.39 35.87 5.22
N CYS A 50 13.72 34.67 4.76
CA CYS A 50 14.57 33.73 5.51
C CYS A 50 16.03 34.21 5.45
N GLU A 51 16.63 34.48 6.60
CA GLU A 51 17.97 35.04 6.74
C GLU A 51 18.97 34.02 7.27
N GLU A 52 20.26 34.27 7.03
CA GLU A 52 21.35 33.45 7.54
C GLU A 52 21.30 33.33 9.07
N GLY A 53 21.35 32.09 9.55
CA GLY A 53 21.23 31.75 10.97
C GLY A 53 19.80 31.57 11.48
N ASP A 54 18.76 31.84 10.69
CA ASP A 54 17.38 31.50 11.06
C ASP A 54 17.22 29.99 11.21
N LEU A 55 16.40 29.59 12.19
CA LEU A 55 15.99 28.21 12.40
C LEU A 55 14.84 27.87 11.46
N VAL A 56 15.01 26.78 10.71
CA VAL A 56 14.01 26.29 9.77
C VAL A 56 13.56 24.90 10.18
N ILE A 57 12.26 24.74 10.32
CA ILE A 57 11.62 23.46 10.65
C ILE A 57 10.72 23.07 9.49
N ILE A 58 10.87 21.83 9.00
CA ILE A 58 10.18 21.30 7.83
C ILE A 58 9.54 19.96 8.16
N ALA A 59 8.34 19.74 7.65
CA ALA A 59 7.68 18.45 7.52
C ALA A 59 7.16 18.32 6.09
N ASP A 60 7.57 17.30 5.36
CA ASP A 60 7.09 17.03 4.00
C ASP A 60 6.85 15.54 3.83
N ASN A 61 5.63 15.15 3.47
CA ASN A 61 5.31 13.73 3.33
C ASN A 61 5.67 13.15 1.95
N ILE A 62 5.92 13.98 0.93
CA ILE A 62 6.41 13.57 -0.39
C ILE A 62 7.27 14.72 -0.95
N LEU A 63 8.57 14.67 -0.66
CA LEU A 63 9.55 15.65 -1.16
C LEU A 63 9.46 15.78 -2.69
N GLY A 64 9.32 17.00 -3.19
CA GLY A 64 9.25 17.35 -4.61
C GLY A 64 7.84 17.47 -5.19
N ALA A 65 6.78 17.11 -4.44
CA ALA A 65 5.41 17.11 -4.97
C ALA A 65 4.64 18.42 -4.71
N ASP A 66 4.83 19.05 -3.54
CA ASP A 66 4.02 20.21 -3.10
C ASP A 66 4.82 21.22 -2.26
N ASP A 67 6.07 21.39 -2.65
CA ASP A 67 7.10 22.16 -1.93
C ASP A 67 7.87 23.11 -2.86
N GLY A 68 7.38 23.30 -4.10
CA GLY A 68 8.07 24.02 -5.17
C GLY A 68 9.00 23.12 -6.00
N GLY A 69 8.88 21.79 -5.89
CA GLY A 69 9.74 20.84 -6.56
C GLY A 69 11.13 20.79 -5.91
N MET A 70 11.16 20.72 -4.57
CA MET A 70 12.44 20.61 -3.89
C MET A 70 13.10 19.28 -4.22
N LYS A 71 14.42 19.37 -4.38
CA LYS A 71 15.31 18.21 -4.50
C LYS A 71 16.00 17.97 -3.17
N PRO A 72 16.52 16.75 -2.92
CA PRO A 72 17.31 16.48 -1.73
C PRO A 72 18.44 17.50 -1.50
N GLN A 73 19.09 17.98 -2.57
CA GLN A 73 20.16 18.98 -2.47
C GLN A 73 19.68 20.34 -1.94
N ASP A 74 18.39 20.67 -2.12
CA ASP A 74 17.86 21.95 -1.65
C ASP A 74 17.82 22.02 -0.10
N LEU A 75 17.81 20.88 0.58
CA LEU A 75 17.87 20.78 2.04
C LEU A 75 19.27 21.09 2.62
N MET A 76 20.32 21.12 1.78
CA MET A 76 21.66 21.50 2.23
C MET A 76 21.71 22.94 2.73
N VAL A 77 20.80 23.81 2.27
CA VAL A 77 20.64 25.20 2.73
C VAL A 77 20.41 25.26 4.24
N ILE A 78 19.80 24.25 4.84
CA ILE A 78 19.54 24.19 6.28
C ILE A 78 20.52 23.28 7.04
N GLY A 79 21.60 22.85 6.39
CA GLY A 79 22.63 21.98 6.97
C GLY A 79 22.26 20.50 7.01
N VAL A 80 21.23 20.06 6.29
CA VAL A 80 20.85 18.64 6.17
C VAL A 80 21.71 17.94 5.12
N ASP A 81 22.24 16.76 5.44
CA ASP A 81 22.99 15.93 4.50
C ASP A 81 22.05 15.12 3.60
N PRO A 82 22.05 15.36 2.26
CA PRO A 82 21.14 14.70 1.34
C PRO A 82 21.51 13.26 1.00
N ALA A 83 22.66 12.74 1.45
CA ALA A 83 23.19 11.45 0.99
C ALA A 83 22.21 10.25 1.15
N SER A 84 21.29 10.32 2.12
CA SER A 84 20.31 9.26 2.39
C SER A 84 18.89 9.54 1.85
N ILE A 85 18.68 10.70 1.21
CA ILE A 85 17.37 11.23 0.86
C ILE A 85 17.16 11.15 -0.67
N GLU A 86 16.02 10.63 -1.09
CA GLU A 86 15.60 10.58 -2.49
C GLU A 86 14.35 11.43 -2.73
N GLU A 87 14.12 11.81 -3.99
CA GLU A 87 12.89 12.49 -4.39
C GLU A 87 11.68 11.57 -4.18
N GLY A 88 10.62 12.11 -3.58
CA GLY A 88 9.44 11.36 -3.15
C GLY A 88 9.57 10.65 -1.80
N ASP A 89 10.69 10.78 -1.09
CA ASP A 89 10.79 10.40 0.31
C ASP A 89 9.96 11.35 1.18
N SER A 90 9.45 10.84 2.30
CA SER A 90 8.90 11.70 3.36
C SER A 90 10.02 12.11 4.30
N ILE A 91 10.04 13.37 4.74
CA ILE A 91 11.09 13.94 5.57
C ILE A 91 10.54 14.88 6.65
N VAL A 92 11.16 14.81 7.83
CA VAL A 92 11.10 15.87 8.84
C VAL A 92 12.52 16.38 9.08
N ALA A 93 12.70 17.70 9.15
CA ALA A 93 14.00 18.31 9.35
C ALA A 93 13.93 19.56 10.23
N ILE A 94 14.98 19.76 11.03
CA ILE A 94 15.22 20.98 11.81
C ILE A 94 16.68 21.38 11.57
N GLY A 95 16.88 22.58 11.03
CA GLY A 95 18.20 23.07 10.64
C GLY A 95 18.33 24.58 10.76
N ARG A 96 19.50 25.10 10.39
CA ARG A 96 19.78 26.55 10.34
C ARG A 96 20.11 26.95 8.92
N LYS A 97 19.53 28.04 8.43
CA LYS A 97 19.91 28.59 7.12
C LYS A 97 21.40 28.97 7.12
N GLY A 98 22.14 28.39 6.18
CA GLY A 98 23.60 28.48 6.05
C GLY A 98 24.40 27.72 7.11
N GLY A 99 23.76 26.81 7.84
CA GLY A 99 24.44 25.88 8.74
C GLY A 99 25.40 24.95 8.00
N LEU A 100 26.39 24.40 8.71
CA LEU A 100 27.32 23.45 8.10
C LEU A 100 26.59 22.13 7.79
N LEU A 101 27.05 21.44 6.74
CA LEU A 101 26.48 20.16 6.35
C LEU A 101 26.61 19.14 7.49
N GLY A 102 25.49 18.54 7.89
CA GLY A 102 25.41 17.59 9.00
C GLY A 102 25.01 18.21 10.35
N GLU A 103 24.91 19.54 10.45
CA GLU A 103 24.36 20.20 11.66
C GLU A 103 22.83 20.11 11.73
N GLY A 104 22.16 19.98 10.57
CA GLY A 104 20.72 19.79 10.48
C GLY A 104 20.30 18.40 10.95
N ILE A 105 19.32 18.34 11.84
CA ILE A 105 18.75 17.07 12.31
C ILE A 105 17.58 16.72 11.41
N TYR A 106 17.57 15.51 10.86
CA TYR A 106 16.48 15.05 10.03
C TYR A 106 16.20 13.57 10.22
N LYS A 107 15.02 13.15 9.75
CA LYS A 107 14.66 11.75 9.60
C LYS A 107 13.81 11.61 8.35
N ASN A 108 14.06 10.61 7.52
CA ASN A 108 13.28 10.31 6.34
C ASN A 108 12.78 8.86 6.31
N PHE A 109 11.75 8.62 5.51
CA PHE A 109 11.34 7.28 5.10
C PHE A 109 11.28 7.20 3.59
N LYS A 110 11.68 6.04 3.07
CA LYS A 110 11.59 5.74 1.64
C LYS A 110 10.14 5.63 1.21
N LYS A 111 9.89 5.97 -0.06
CA LYS A 111 8.58 5.81 -0.70
C LYS A 111 8.00 4.40 -0.43
N ASN A 112 6.71 4.34 -0.07
CA ASN A 112 5.95 3.11 0.25
C ASN A 112 6.35 2.38 1.56
N THR A 113 6.98 3.05 2.51
CA THR A 113 7.18 2.45 3.85
C THR A 113 5.88 2.53 4.67
N ASP A 114 5.37 1.39 5.15
CA ASP A 114 4.10 1.31 5.89
C ASP A 114 4.29 1.73 7.37
N GLN A 115 4.51 3.05 7.59
CA GLN A 115 4.77 3.64 8.91
C GLN A 115 3.61 4.52 9.36
N LYS A 116 3.35 4.53 10.68
CA LYS A 116 2.25 5.29 11.27
C LYS A 116 2.59 6.78 11.41
N GLU A 117 3.82 7.08 11.81
CA GLU A 117 4.30 8.43 12.10
C GLU A 117 5.80 8.56 11.82
N LEU A 118 6.21 9.76 11.40
CA LEU A 118 7.61 10.21 11.28
C LEU A 118 7.78 11.44 12.17
N PHE A 119 8.83 11.49 12.99
CA PHE A 119 8.96 12.49 14.05
C PHE A 119 10.42 12.75 14.42
N ILE A 120 10.72 14.03 14.71
CA ILE A 120 11.94 14.49 15.37
C ILE A 120 11.61 15.55 16.43
N GLU A 121 12.43 15.61 17.47
CA GLU A 121 12.35 16.60 18.55
C GLU A 121 13.76 17.03 18.96
N THR A 122 13.93 18.31 19.25
CA THR A 122 15.17 18.86 19.79
C THR A 122 14.89 20.07 20.69
N TYR A 123 15.89 20.48 21.47
CA TYR A 123 15.84 21.65 22.34
C TYR A 123 16.96 22.60 21.98
N ILE A 124 16.62 23.85 21.65
CA ILE A 124 17.58 24.90 21.32
C ILE A 124 17.36 26.05 22.29
N ASN A 125 18.40 26.40 23.06
CA ASN A 125 18.33 27.41 24.14
C ASN A 125 17.16 27.20 25.11
N GLY A 126 16.83 25.93 25.41
CA GLY A 126 15.73 25.56 26.31
C GLY A 126 14.33 25.62 25.69
N VAL A 127 14.19 26.04 24.43
CA VAL A 127 12.92 26.01 23.70
C VAL A 127 12.80 24.70 22.93
N LYS A 128 11.64 24.05 23.04
CA LYS A 128 11.32 22.81 22.33
C LYS A 128 11.01 23.08 20.86
N PHE A 129 11.61 22.30 19.97
CA PHE A 129 11.30 22.27 18.54
C PHE A 129 10.95 20.86 18.11
N GLN A 130 9.86 20.72 17.36
CA GLN A 130 9.34 19.43 16.92
C GLN A 130 8.86 19.51 15.48
N SER A 131 9.11 18.44 14.72
CA SER A 131 8.50 18.24 13.40
C SER A 131 7.96 16.82 13.29
N MET A 132 6.73 16.69 12.81
CA MET A 132 6.00 15.42 12.78
C MET A 132 5.16 15.29 11.51
N ILE A 133 5.12 14.08 10.97
CA ILE A 133 4.17 13.62 9.96
C ILE A 133 3.38 12.46 10.55
N ASN A 134 2.07 12.59 10.60
CA ASN A 134 1.15 11.54 10.97
C ASN A 134 0.41 11.05 9.73
N TYR A 135 0.81 9.90 9.19
CA TYR A 135 0.23 9.35 7.97
C TYR A 135 -1.19 8.83 8.18
N LYS A 136 -1.55 8.47 9.42
CA LYS A 136 -2.89 8.01 9.76
C LYS A 136 -3.88 9.18 9.83
N LEU A 137 -3.49 10.25 10.52
CA LEU A 137 -4.31 11.46 10.67
C LEU A 137 -4.14 12.43 9.49
N LYS A 138 -3.24 12.10 8.55
CA LYS A 138 -2.85 12.95 7.42
C LYS A 138 -2.50 14.38 7.87
N LEU A 139 -1.67 14.46 8.91
CA LEU A 139 -1.34 15.71 9.59
C LEU A 139 0.17 15.91 9.62
N LEU A 140 0.63 17.06 9.14
CA LEU A 140 1.94 17.61 9.43
C LEU A 140 1.81 18.53 10.63
N ARG A 141 2.70 18.41 11.61
CA ARG A 141 2.71 19.28 12.78
C ARG A 141 4.12 19.75 13.06
N ILE A 142 4.27 21.05 13.20
CA ILE A 142 5.48 21.70 13.68
C ILE A 142 5.19 22.36 15.02
N THR A 143 6.00 22.09 16.04
CA THR A 143 5.87 22.71 17.36
C THR A 143 7.07 23.59 17.64
N VAL A 144 6.82 24.82 18.06
CA VAL A 144 7.83 25.79 18.50
C VAL A 144 7.45 26.29 19.90
N GLY A 145 8.18 25.84 20.92
CA GLY A 145 7.85 26.09 22.31
C GLY A 145 6.48 25.52 22.69
N ALA A 146 5.52 26.41 22.96
CA ALA A 146 4.14 26.06 23.30
C ALA A 146 3.16 26.17 22.11
N GLN A 147 3.63 26.61 20.94
CA GLN A 147 2.79 26.84 19.76
C GLN A 147 2.86 25.65 18.81
N ASN A 148 1.71 25.22 18.30
CA ASN A 148 1.59 24.16 17.28
C ASN A 148 1.10 24.77 15.96
N PHE A 149 1.76 24.37 14.88
CA PHE A 149 1.42 24.70 13.50
C PHE A 149 1.02 23.39 12.81
N ASP A 150 -0.27 23.26 12.57
CA ASP A 150 -0.89 22.05 12.06
C ASP A 150 -1.28 22.24 10.59
N TYR A 151 -0.95 21.25 9.76
CA TYR A 151 -1.29 21.24 8.35
C TYR A 151 -1.82 19.88 7.94
N VAL A 152 -3.12 19.81 7.63
CA VAL A 152 -3.77 18.57 7.19
C VAL A 152 -3.63 18.44 5.67
N TYR A 153 -3.19 17.27 5.20
CA TYR A 153 -2.95 16.97 3.79
C TYR A 153 -3.84 15.83 3.28
N LEU A 154 -3.94 15.66 1.96
CA LEU A 154 -4.63 14.50 1.38
C LEU A 154 -3.65 13.51 0.75
N TRP A 155 -2.86 14.02 -0.19
CA TRP A 155 -1.92 13.24 -1.00
C TRP A 155 -0.48 13.59 -0.63
N SER A 156 -0.09 14.83 -0.86
CA SER A 156 1.20 15.43 -0.50
C SER A 156 0.97 16.82 0.09
N ALA A 157 1.89 17.25 0.94
CA ALA A 157 2.03 18.61 1.42
C ALA A 157 3.44 18.80 1.99
N GLY A 158 4.01 19.97 1.72
CA GLY A 158 5.08 20.52 2.52
C GLY A 158 4.51 21.44 3.60
N HIS A 159 5.15 21.46 4.77
CA HIS A 159 4.88 22.43 5.82
C HIS A 159 6.20 22.94 6.40
N MET A 160 6.30 24.27 6.56
CA MET A 160 7.50 24.93 7.05
C MET A 160 7.18 26.00 8.07
N VAL A 161 8.03 26.12 9.10
CA VAL A 161 8.05 27.23 10.07
C VAL A 161 9.47 27.78 10.16
N ILE A 162 9.61 29.10 10.13
CA ILE A 162 10.89 29.81 10.28
C ILE A 162 10.86 30.62 11.56
N VAL A 163 11.94 30.50 12.32
CA VAL A 163 12.12 31.12 13.63
C VAL A 163 13.44 31.90 13.61
N ASP A 164 13.42 33.12 14.14
CA ASP A 164 14.61 33.96 14.25
C ASP A 164 15.68 33.28 15.11
N GLY A 165 16.89 33.16 14.57
CA GLY A 165 17.99 32.44 15.23
C GLY A 165 18.51 33.08 16.52
N LYS A 166 18.20 34.36 16.78
CA LYS A 166 18.70 35.13 17.93
C LYS A 166 17.67 35.19 19.06
N ASN A 167 16.43 35.55 18.74
CA ASN A 167 15.39 35.80 19.75
C ASN A 167 14.29 34.73 19.77
N LEU A 168 14.37 33.72 18.89
CA LEU A 168 13.46 32.58 18.79
C LEU A 168 11.99 32.97 18.56
N GLN A 169 11.75 34.15 17.99
CA GLN A 169 10.41 34.57 17.57
C GLN A 169 10.05 33.97 16.22
N ILE A 170 8.78 33.66 16.02
CA ILE A 170 8.28 33.14 14.74
C ILE A 170 8.39 34.25 13.69
N LYS A 171 9.14 33.98 12.61
CA LYS A 171 9.27 34.88 11.45
C LYS A 171 8.26 34.53 10.36
N PHE A 172 7.99 33.23 10.19
CA PHE A 172 7.09 32.73 9.14
C PHE A 172 6.54 31.36 9.52
N TYR A 173 5.31 31.07 9.08
CA TYR A 173 4.81 29.71 8.99
C TYR A 173 4.01 29.56 7.69
N GLN A 174 4.13 28.41 7.05
CA GLN A 174 3.38 28.11 5.85
C GLN A 174 1.91 27.88 6.21
N SER A 175 1.01 28.49 5.46
CA SER A 175 -0.44 28.36 5.63
C SER A 175 -1.06 28.00 4.29
N ARG A 176 -2.33 27.59 4.28
CA ARG A 176 -3.08 27.44 3.01
C ARG A 176 -2.93 28.71 2.17
N GLY A 177 -2.85 28.54 0.84
CA GLY A 177 -2.67 29.65 -0.10
C GLY A 177 -1.25 30.08 -0.39
N TYR A 178 -0.24 29.31 0.04
CA TYR A 178 1.16 29.62 -0.24
C TYR A 178 1.45 29.73 -1.75
N THR A 179 0.80 28.94 -2.61
CA THR A 179 0.97 29.05 -4.07
C THR A 179 0.61 30.43 -4.59
N ALA A 180 -0.54 30.97 -4.18
CA ALA A 180 -1.01 32.30 -4.60
C ALA A 180 -0.18 33.45 -4.01
N ARG A 181 0.58 33.19 -2.93
CA ARG A 181 1.50 34.14 -2.31
C ARG A 181 2.97 33.92 -2.71
N SER A 182 3.25 32.94 -3.56
CA SER A 182 4.61 32.48 -3.87
C SER A 182 5.44 32.13 -2.62
N GLU A 183 4.79 31.54 -1.62
CA GLU A 183 5.35 31.12 -0.32
C GLU A 183 5.60 29.60 -0.26
N ASP A 184 5.83 28.94 -1.39
CA ASP A 184 6.27 27.54 -1.39
C ASP A 184 7.64 27.40 -0.71
N MET A 185 7.94 26.18 -0.25
CA MET A 185 9.07 25.93 0.61
C MET A 185 10.40 26.29 -0.05
N LYS A 186 10.57 25.89 -1.32
CA LYS A 186 11.75 26.19 -2.11
C LYS A 186 11.93 27.70 -2.27
N THR A 187 10.89 28.40 -2.70
CA THR A 187 10.96 29.86 -2.93
C THR A 187 11.38 30.58 -1.66
N VAL A 188 10.75 30.29 -0.52
CA VAL A 188 11.04 30.96 0.76
C VAL A 188 12.43 30.60 1.32
N LEU A 189 12.92 29.37 1.09
CA LEU A 189 14.22 28.92 1.58
C LEU A 189 15.40 29.65 0.91
N TYR A 190 15.31 29.92 -0.39
CA TYR A 190 16.41 30.57 -1.12
C TYR A 190 16.38 32.09 -0.95
N ASP A 191 15.50 32.80 -1.67
CA ASP A 191 15.47 34.28 -1.68
C ASP A 191 14.04 34.87 -1.77
N GLY A 192 13.01 34.03 -1.61
CA GLY A 192 11.62 34.44 -1.63
C GLY A 192 11.27 35.33 -0.45
N TYR A 193 10.49 36.38 -0.75
CA TYR A 193 9.89 37.23 0.27
C TYR A 193 8.55 36.63 0.68
N PHE A 194 8.29 36.50 1.99
CA PHE A 194 6.99 36.10 2.50
C PHE A 194 6.19 37.32 2.96
N MET A 195 4.88 37.25 2.81
CA MET A 195 3.97 38.33 3.16
C MET A 195 3.63 38.29 4.65
N GLY A 196 3.24 39.43 5.21
CA GLY A 196 2.75 39.47 6.59
C GLY A 196 1.45 38.66 6.75
N LYS A 197 1.24 38.05 7.91
CA LYS A 197 0.04 37.29 8.27
C LYS A 197 -0.66 37.87 9.50
N GLY A 198 -1.93 37.55 9.70
CA GLY A 198 -2.74 38.05 10.82
C GLY A 198 -2.94 39.56 10.78
N ILE A 199 -2.68 40.25 11.90
CA ILE A 199 -2.81 41.73 12.00
C ILE A 199 -1.87 42.51 11.07
N TYR A 200 -0.87 41.84 10.50
CA TYR A 200 0.09 42.43 9.56
C TYR A 200 -0.20 42.05 8.10
N GLY A 201 -1.20 41.21 7.86
CA GLY A 201 -1.56 40.80 6.50
C GLY A 201 -2.27 41.92 5.76
N LYS A 202 -1.78 42.24 4.56
CA LYS A 202 -2.47 43.13 3.61
C LYS A 202 -3.50 42.28 2.86
N THR A 203 -4.73 42.78 2.73
CA THR A 203 -5.71 42.16 1.82
C THR A 203 -5.16 42.29 0.41
N ILE A 204 -4.90 41.15 -0.26
CA ILE A 204 -4.49 41.17 -1.66
C ILE A 204 -5.69 41.70 -2.45
N ASP A 205 -5.50 42.82 -3.13
CA ASP A 205 -6.49 43.32 -4.07
C ASP A 205 -6.40 42.47 -5.34
N VAL A 206 -7.23 41.44 -5.38
CA VAL A 206 -7.28 40.47 -6.48
C VAL A 206 -8.13 40.98 -7.65
N GLU A 207 -8.93 42.02 -7.43
CA GLU A 207 -9.70 42.66 -8.49
C GLU A 207 -8.69 43.32 -9.45
N HIS A 208 -8.78 42.99 -10.74
CA HIS A 208 -7.82 43.36 -11.80
C HIS A 208 -6.57 42.48 -11.98
N MET A 209 -6.35 41.43 -11.19
CA MET A 209 -5.31 40.42 -11.50
C MET A 209 -5.82 39.42 -12.55
N HIS A 210 -4.93 38.89 -13.39
CA HIS A 210 -5.29 37.77 -14.26
C HIS A 210 -5.39 36.48 -13.44
N ILE A 211 -6.41 35.66 -13.68
CA ILE A 211 -6.69 34.48 -12.84
C ILE A 211 -5.52 33.47 -12.77
N SER A 212 -4.75 33.34 -13.86
CA SER A 212 -3.58 32.47 -13.93
C SER A 212 -2.42 32.91 -13.03
N GLU A 213 -2.39 34.17 -12.56
CA GLU A 213 -1.37 34.63 -11.62
C GLU A 213 -1.58 34.07 -10.22
N LEU A 214 -2.85 33.89 -9.80
CA LEU A 214 -3.20 33.33 -8.50
C LEU A 214 -3.30 31.80 -8.52
N HIS A 215 -3.66 31.24 -9.68
CA HIS A 215 -3.86 29.81 -9.87
C HIS A 215 -3.08 29.34 -11.12
N PRO A 216 -1.73 29.33 -11.06
CA PRO A 216 -0.91 28.86 -12.16
C PRO A 216 -1.13 27.36 -12.40
N ASP A 217 -0.95 26.93 -13.65
CA ASP A 217 -0.88 25.51 -14.03
C ASP A 217 -2.10 24.65 -13.66
N SER A 218 -3.30 25.23 -13.73
CA SER A 218 -4.54 24.50 -13.48
C SER A 218 -5.39 24.41 -14.75
N ASP A 219 -5.66 23.18 -15.21
CA ASP A 219 -6.46 22.95 -16.43
C ASP A 219 -7.88 23.51 -16.30
N ILE A 220 -8.43 23.55 -15.09
CA ILE A 220 -9.73 24.18 -14.86
C ILE A 220 -9.70 25.70 -15.02
N ILE A 221 -8.55 26.35 -14.75
CA ILE A 221 -8.38 27.79 -14.96
C ILE A 221 -8.22 28.12 -16.45
N LYS A 222 -7.58 27.23 -17.23
CA LYS A 222 -7.60 27.32 -18.70
C LYS A 222 -9.03 27.22 -19.22
N ASN A 223 -9.76 26.18 -18.80
CA ASN A 223 -11.17 25.99 -19.17
C ASN A 223 -12.04 27.20 -18.78
N LEU A 224 -11.79 27.83 -17.63
CA LEU A 224 -12.50 29.05 -17.23
C LEU A 224 -12.26 30.19 -18.21
N THR A 225 -11.02 30.35 -18.66
CA THR A 225 -10.62 31.38 -19.63
C THR A 225 -11.20 31.09 -21.01
N ASP A 226 -11.20 29.83 -21.45
CA ASP A 226 -11.77 29.39 -22.73
C ASP A 226 -13.30 29.61 -22.76
N VAL A 227 -13.98 29.25 -21.66
CA VAL A 227 -15.40 29.58 -21.48
C VAL A 227 -15.60 31.08 -21.45
N ALA A 228 -14.72 31.89 -20.88
CA ALA A 228 -14.86 33.35 -20.90
C ALA A 228 -14.72 33.93 -22.33
N LEU A 229 -13.87 33.32 -23.17
CA LEU A 229 -13.56 33.76 -24.53
C LEU A 229 -14.65 33.44 -25.56
N GLY A 230 -15.45 32.38 -25.35
CA GLY A 230 -16.49 32.02 -26.32
C GLY A 230 -16.71 30.52 -26.50
N GLU A 231 -15.92 29.66 -25.87
CA GLU A 231 -16.11 28.21 -26.01
C GLU A 231 -17.37 27.73 -25.28
N ASP A 232 -18.20 26.94 -25.95
CA ASP A 232 -19.42 26.36 -25.38
C ASP A 232 -19.12 25.07 -24.61
N CYS A 233 -18.35 25.18 -23.53
CA CYS A 233 -18.01 24.08 -22.64
C CYS A 233 -18.42 24.40 -21.19
N SER A 234 -19.65 24.10 -20.80
CA SER A 234 -20.03 24.17 -19.38
C SER A 234 -19.50 22.96 -18.62
N ILE A 235 -18.74 23.19 -17.55
CA ILE A 235 -18.26 22.13 -16.66
C ILE A 235 -19.16 22.12 -15.43
N ARG A 236 -19.62 20.93 -14.99
CA ARG A 236 -20.45 20.80 -13.80
C ARG A 236 -19.96 19.67 -12.91
N GLY A 237 -19.72 20.00 -11.64
CA GLY A 237 -19.41 19.03 -10.59
C GLY A 237 -18.10 18.27 -10.81
N LEU A 238 -17.14 18.85 -11.53
CA LEU A 238 -15.84 18.22 -11.74
C LEU A 238 -15.06 18.22 -10.43
N GLU A 239 -14.57 17.06 -10.00
CA GLU A 239 -13.63 16.99 -8.88
C GLU A 239 -12.21 17.08 -9.40
N THR A 240 -11.47 18.10 -8.98
CA THR A 240 -10.09 18.35 -9.39
C THR A 240 -9.29 18.95 -8.23
N SER A 241 -8.02 19.27 -8.48
CA SER A 241 -7.17 20.02 -7.56
C SER A 241 -6.85 21.38 -8.15
N ILE A 242 -7.01 22.45 -7.37
CA ILE A 242 -6.56 23.80 -7.71
C ILE A 242 -5.57 24.22 -6.62
N ASN A 243 -4.33 24.56 -6.98
CA ASN A 243 -3.25 24.88 -6.05
C ASN A 243 -3.07 23.80 -4.95
N GLY A 244 -3.17 22.52 -5.31
CA GLY A 244 -3.05 21.39 -4.37
C GLY A 244 -4.31 21.08 -3.55
N ILE A 245 -5.35 21.92 -3.62
CA ILE A 245 -6.58 21.79 -2.83
C ILE A 245 -7.65 21.04 -3.63
N PRO A 246 -8.15 19.89 -3.13
CA PRO A 246 -9.26 19.19 -3.76
C PRO A 246 -10.53 20.02 -3.70
N VAL A 247 -11.06 20.33 -4.88
CA VAL A 247 -12.28 21.09 -5.03
C VAL A 247 -13.24 20.35 -5.95
N ARG A 248 -14.53 20.51 -5.68
CA ARG A 248 -15.58 20.28 -6.68
C ARG A 248 -15.89 21.61 -7.34
N CYS A 249 -15.81 21.66 -8.66
CA CYS A 249 -15.96 22.91 -9.39
C CYS A 249 -16.97 22.81 -10.53
N SER A 250 -17.59 23.95 -10.84
CA SER A 250 -18.47 24.12 -12.00
C SER A 250 -18.17 25.44 -12.67
N ILE A 251 -18.15 25.46 -14.00
CA ILE A 251 -17.93 26.66 -14.81
C ILE A 251 -19.20 26.97 -15.60
N GLU A 252 -19.67 28.22 -15.48
CA GLU A 252 -20.84 28.73 -16.18
C GLU A 252 -20.48 30.02 -16.95
N PRO A 253 -20.88 30.16 -18.23
CA PRO A 253 -20.63 31.39 -18.98
C PRO A 253 -21.48 32.54 -18.43
N LEU A 254 -20.90 33.74 -18.38
CA LEU A 254 -21.62 34.97 -18.03
C LEU A 254 -21.99 35.71 -19.31
N ASN A 255 -23.29 35.83 -19.56
CA ASN A 255 -23.84 36.53 -20.71
C ASN A 255 -24.65 37.75 -20.26
N LYS A 256 -24.43 38.90 -20.89
CA LYS A 256 -25.22 40.12 -20.69
C LYS A 256 -25.72 40.61 -22.04
N ASP A 257 -27.02 40.86 -22.16
CA ASP A 257 -27.67 41.32 -23.40
C ASP A 257 -27.35 40.43 -24.62
N GLY A 258 -27.27 39.10 -24.41
CA GLY A 258 -26.95 38.12 -25.45
C GLY A 258 -25.48 38.06 -25.89
N LYS A 259 -24.59 38.85 -25.25
CA LYS A 259 -23.15 38.82 -25.50
C LYS A 259 -22.42 38.20 -24.32
N ARG A 260 -21.39 37.40 -24.61
CA ARG A 260 -20.50 36.85 -23.60
C ARG A 260 -19.66 37.96 -22.98
N VAL A 261 -19.74 38.10 -21.67
CA VAL A 261 -19.00 39.11 -20.89
C VAL A 261 -17.94 38.47 -19.99
N GLY A 262 -17.98 37.15 -19.80
CA GLY A 262 -17.02 36.44 -18.97
C GLY A 262 -17.46 35.04 -18.61
N ALA A 263 -16.92 34.50 -17.52
CA ALA A 263 -17.27 33.20 -16.98
C ALA A 263 -17.21 33.19 -15.44
N LEU A 264 -17.98 32.28 -14.85
CA LEU A 264 -18.15 32.07 -13.41
C LEU A 264 -17.64 30.69 -13.04
N LEU A 265 -16.75 30.61 -12.06
CA LEU A 265 -16.27 29.40 -11.43
C LEU A 265 -16.87 29.30 -10.02
N LYS A 266 -17.68 28.26 -9.80
CA LYS A 266 -18.19 27.86 -8.49
C LYS A 266 -17.31 26.75 -7.93
N LEU A 267 -17.01 26.81 -6.65
CA LEU A 267 -16.04 25.95 -5.97
C LEU A 267 -16.59 25.49 -4.62
N THR A 268 -16.37 24.22 -4.30
CA THR A 268 -16.59 23.68 -2.96
C THR A 268 -15.32 22.96 -2.53
N ASP A 269 -14.78 23.28 -1.35
CA ASP A 269 -13.70 22.50 -0.74
C ASP A 269 -14.25 21.11 -0.40
N ILE A 270 -13.66 20.07 -0.99
CA ILE A 270 -14.03 18.67 -0.75
C ILE A 270 -12.94 17.91 -0.01
N THR A 271 -11.99 18.63 0.60
CA THR A 271 -10.88 18.06 1.38
C THR A 271 -11.40 17.13 2.47
N GLU A 272 -12.32 17.62 3.32
CA GLU A 272 -12.89 16.80 4.40
C GLU A 272 -13.65 15.58 3.86
N ILE A 273 -14.41 15.76 2.78
CA ILE A 273 -15.17 14.68 2.15
C ILE A 273 -14.23 13.60 1.60
N LYS A 274 -13.15 13.99 0.91
CA LYS A 274 -12.13 13.06 0.38
C LYS A 274 -11.38 12.35 1.51
N ALA A 275 -11.06 13.05 2.59
CA ALA A 275 -10.41 12.46 3.76
C ALA A 275 -11.31 11.39 4.41
N LEU A 276 -12.58 11.72 4.65
CA LEU A 276 -13.58 10.78 5.20
C LEU A 276 -13.79 9.57 4.29
N TRP A 277 -13.84 9.76 2.97
CA TRP A 277 -13.93 8.65 2.03
C TRP A 277 -12.74 7.70 2.13
N HIS A 278 -11.53 8.26 2.17
CA HIS A 278 -10.32 7.45 2.29
C HIS A 278 -10.27 6.69 3.62
N GLU A 279 -10.72 7.30 4.73
CA GLU A 279 -10.81 6.62 6.02
C GLU A 279 -11.81 5.46 5.98
N ARG A 280 -12.99 5.68 5.39
CA ARG A 280 -14.01 4.65 5.18
C ARG A 280 -13.47 3.48 4.37
N GLU A 281 -12.80 3.75 3.25
CA GLU A 281 -12.23 2.71 2.38
C GLU A 281 -11.22 1.83 3.13
N LYS A 282 -10.34 2.46 3.92
CA LYS A 282 -9.38 1.75 4.77
C LYS A 282 -10.07 0.90 5.84
N ALA A 283 -11.14 1.41 6.46
CA ALA A 283 -11.91 0.65 7.44
C ALA A 283 -12.56 -0.59 6.81
N LEU A 284 -13.12 -0.46 5.59
CA LEU A 284 -13.71 -1.58 4.86
C LEU A 284 -12.70 -2.69 4.54
N LEU A 285 -11.51 -2.33 4.03
CA LEU A 285 -10.44 -3.30 3.77
C LEU A 285 -9.99 -4.03 5.06
N THR A 286 -9.96 -3.29 6.17
CA THR A 286 -9.63 -3.88 7.49
C THR A 286 -10.70 -4.86 7.95
N LEU A 287 -11.97 -4.54 7.74
CA LEU A 287 -13.07 -5.44 8.06
C LEU A 287 -13.02 -6.72 7.22
N GLU A 288 -12.87 -6.60 5.89
CA GLU A 288 -12.79 -7.74 4.98
C GLU A 288 -11.62 -8.69 5.34
N THR A 289 -10.46 -8.12 5.66
CA THR A 289 -9.29 -8.92 6.08
C THR A 289 -9.52 -9.64 7.42
N LEU A 290 -10.21 -9.01 8.37
CA LEU A 290 -10.58 -9.64 9.64
C LEU A 290 -11.63 -10.75 9.44
N GLU A 291 -12.66 -10.51 8.63
CA GLU A 291 -13.68 -11.51 8.30
C GLU A 291 -13.04 -12.75 7.66
N ASN A 292 -12.12 -12.55 6.70
CA ASN A 292 -11.39 -13.65 6.06
C ASN A 292 -10.52 -14.43 7.06
N LYS A 293 -9.87 -13.75 8.01
CA LYS A 293 -9.10 -14.41 9.08
C LYS A 293 -10.00 -15.23 9.99
N LEU A 294 -11.14 -14.68 10.42
CA LEU A 294 -12.10 -15.38 11.27
C LEU A 294 -12.70 -16.59 10.57
N LYS A 295 -13.04 -16.47 9.28
CA LYS A 295 -13.53 -17.58 8.47
C LYS A 295 -12.48 -18.69 8.38
N THR A 296 -11.25 -18.34 8.05
CA THR A 296 -10.13 -19.30 7.96
C THR A 296 -9.86 -19.99 9.30
N PHE A 297 -9.92 -19.24 10.39
CA PHE A 297 -9.76 -19.77 11.74
C PHE A 297 -10.84 -20.80 12.10
N HIS A 298 -12.11 -20.51 11.81
CA HIS A 298 -13.21 -21.46 12.03
C HIS A 298 -13.06 -22.73 11.19
N ILE A 299 -12.68 -22.59 9.92
CA ILE A 299 -12.44 -23.74 9.02
C ILE A 299 -11.36 -24.65 9.60
N LYS A 300 -10.26 -24.07 10.08
CA LYS A 300 -9.19 -24.84 10.72
C LYS A 300 -9.64 -25.50 12.02
N GLN A 301 -10.42 -24.82 12.86
CA GLN A 301 -10.94 -25.46 14.06
C GLN A 301 -11.83 -26.66 13.73
N GLU A 302 -12.77 -26.50 12.80
CA GLU A 302 -13.65 -27.59 12.37
C GLU A 302 -12.89 -28.74 11.70
N ALA A 303 -11.88 -28.44 10.88
CA ALA A 303 -11.09 -29.45 10.18
C ALA A 303 -10.27 -30.35 11.13
N PHE A 304 -9.81 -29.80 12.26
CA PHE A 304 -8.97 -30.52 13.23
C PHE A 304 -9.76 -31.05 14.43
N LYS A 305 -11.09 -30.88 14.48
CA LYS A 305 -11.93 -31.33 15.62
C LYS A 305 -11.94 -32.84 15.82
N ASP A 306 -11.74 -33.59 14.74
CA ASP A 306 -11.78 -35.06 14.73
C ASP A 306 -10.51 -35.67 15.37
N ILE A 307 -9.47 -34.86 15.64
CA ILE A 307 -8.24 -35.29 16.32
C ILE A 307 -8.44 -35.19 17.84
N ILE A 308 -8.62 -36.35 18.48
CA ILE A 308 -8.88 -36.44 19.91
C ILE A 308 -7.55 -36.59 20.67
N GLY A 309 -7.29 -35.67 21.60
CA GLY A 309 -6.14 -35.75 22.52
C GLY A 309 -5.63 -34.37 22.94
N ASN A 310 -5.11 -34.26 24.16
CA ASN A 310 -4.66 -32.98 24.73
C ASN A 310 -3.22 -33.04 25.28
N SER A 311 -2.45 -34.07 24.91
CA SER A 311 -1.03 -34.13 25.25
C SER A 311 -0.25 -33.06 24.49
N GLU A 312 0.89 -32.63 25.06
CA GLU A 312 1.75 -31.61 24.43
C GLU A 312 2.21 -32.03 23.03
N GLY A 313 2.55 -33.31 22.84
CA GLY A 313 2.93 -33.87 21.54
C GLY A 313 1.82 -33.76 20.49
N ILE A 314 0.56 -34.05 20.87
CA ILE A 314 -0.58 -33.91 19.95
C ILE A 314 -0.82 -32.44 19.60
N ARG A 315 -0.75 -31.53 20.59
CA ARG A 315 -0.93 -30.09 20.34
C ARG A 315 0.13 -29.54 19.36
N CYS A 316 1.39 -29.94 19.56
CA CYS A 316 2.48 -29.59 18.65
C CYS A 316 2.25 -30.13 17.23
N ALA A 317 1.86 -31.40 17.10
CA ALA A 317 1.55 -32.01 15.80
C ALA A 317 0.37 -31.31 15.09
N VAL A 318 -0.69 -30.98 15.83
CA VAL A 318 -1.85 -30.23 15.30
C VAL A 318 -1.44 -28.85 14.80
N ASP A 319 -0.62 -28.12 15.55
CA ASP A 319 -0.18 -26.79 15.13
C ASP A 319 0.77 -26.84 13.92
N LEU A 320 1.63 -27.85 13.83
CA LEU A 320 2.45 -28.08 12.64
C LEU A 320 1.56 -28.42 11.42
N ALA A 321 0.55 -29.27 11.61
CA ALA A 321 -0.39 -29.65 10.56
C ALA A 321 -1.24 -28.44 10.08
N LYS A 322 -1.66 -27.54 10.97
CA LYS A 322 -2.34 -26.29 10.61
C LYS A 322 -1.47 -25.36 9.76
N ARG A 323 -0.17 -25.30 10.06
CA ARG A 323 0.80 -24.52 9.26
C ARG A 323 1.06 -25.17 7.91
N ALA A 324 1.17 -26.49 7.88
CA ALA A 324 1.29 -27.24 6.64
C ALA A 324 0.05 -27.02 5.76
N ALA A 325 -1.16 -27.00 6.31
CA ALA A 325 -2.40 -26.80 5.56
C ALA A 325 -2.42 -25.49 4.75
N ASP A 326 -1.75 -24.43 5.22
CA ASP A 326 -1.64 -23.12 4.54
C ASP A 326 -0.77 -23.15 3.27
N THR A 327 0.08 -24.16 3.12
CA THR A 327 0.99 -24.30 1.98
C THR A 327 0.57 -25.42 1.06
N SER A 328 1.08 -25.39 -0.18
CA SER A 328 0.91 -26.46 -1.18
C SER A 328 2.02 -27.51 -1.11
N SER A 329 2.91 -27.42 -0.11
CA SER A 329 4.04 -28.33 0.07
C SER A 329 3.59 -29.77 0.33
N THR A 330 4.45 -30.71 -0.05
CA THR A 330 4.31 -32.12 0.31
C THR A 330 4.42 -32.26 1.83
N VAL A 331 3.59 -33.12 2.43
CA VAL A 331 3.60 -33.36 3.88
C VAL A 331 3.92 -34.83 4.14
N LEU A 332 4.89 -35.08 5.02
CA LEU A 332 5.24 -36.41 5.50
C LEU A 332 4.75 -36.60 6.95
N LEU A 333 3.91 -37.61 7.16
CA LEU A 333 3.35 -37.99 8.46
C LEU A 333 4.08 -39.21 9.00
N LEU A 334 4.86 -39.01 10.06
CA LEU A 334 5.61 -40.05 10.76
C LEU A 334 4.85 -40.49 12.01
N GLY A 335 4.82 -41.79 12.27
CA GLY A 335 4.25 -42.33 13.51
C GLY A 335 3.91 -43.80 13.37
N GLU A 336 3.75 -44.48 14.51
CA GLU A 336 3.46 -45.93 14.54
C GLU A 336 2.15 -46.29 13.81
N SER A 337 2.00 -47.55 13.45
CA SER A 337 0.76 -48.03 12.83
C SER A 337 -0.42 -47.83 13.79
N GLY A 338 -1.58 -47.41 13.26
CA GLY A 338 -2.78 -47.18 14.08
C GLY A 338 -2.84 -45.86 14.87
N THR A 339 -1.86 -44.96 14.74
CA THR A 339 -1.81 -43.67 15.47
C THR A 339 -2.68 -42.55 14.89
N GLY A 340 -3.51 -42.83 13.88
CA GLY A 340 -4.44 -41.85 13.32
C GLY A 340 -3.85 -40.90 12.25
N LYS A 341 -2.75 -41.28 11.58
CA LYS A 341 -2.14 -40.50 10.48
C LYS A 341 -3.13 -40.11 9.37
N GLY A 342 -4.09 -40.97 9.06
CA GLY A 342 -5.17 -40.66 8.10
C GLY A 342 -6.05 -39.49 8.53
N VAL A 343 -6.36 -39.37 9.83
CA VAL A 343 -7.16 -38.24 10.37
C VAL A 343 -6.39 -36.93 10.22
N PHE A 344 -5.07 -36.94 10.44
CA PHE A 344 -4.22 -35.78 10.18
C PHE A 344 -4.19 -35.40 8.70
N ALA A 345 -4.07 -36.37 7.78
CA ALA A 345 -4.07 -36.10 6.35
C ALA A 345 -5.39 -35.46 5.88
N GLU A 346 -6.51 -35.96 6.36
CA GLU A 346 -7.84 -35.42 6.04
C GLU A 346 -8.03 -34.02 6.65
N ALA A 347 -7.62 -33.81 7.90
CA ALA A 347 -7.67 -32.51 8.56
C ALA A 347 -6.84 -31.45 7.80
N ILE A 348 -5.63 -31.80 7.37
CA ILE A 348 -4.76 -30.93 6.56
C ILE A 348 -5.46 -30.56 5.25
N HIS A 349 -6.10 -31.51 4.58
CA HIS A 349 -6.84 -31.25 3.34
C HIS A 349 -8.03 -30.30 3.59
N LYS A 350 -8.90 -30.60 4.58
CA LYS A 350 -10.07 -29.79 4.96
C LYS A 350 -9.69 -28.37 5.39
N ALA A 351 -8.51 -28.19 5.97
CA ALA A 351 -7.98 -26.89 6.38
C ALA A 351 -7.24 -26.12 5.27
N SER A 352 -7.04 -26.73 4.10
CA SER A 352 -6.25 -26.14 3.01
C SER A 352 -7.10 -25.34 2.01
N SER A 353 -6.44 -24.61 1.11
CA SER A 353 -7.09 -23.96 -0.05
C SER A 353 -7.74 -24.96 -1.02
N ARG A 354 -7.42 -26.26 -0.92
CA ARG A 354 -7.98 -27.35 -1.76
C ARG A 354 -9.09 -28.14 -1.07
N ARG A 355 -9.63 -27.67 0.07
CA ARG A 355 -10.66 -28.37 0.85
C ARG A 355 -11.94 -28.76 0.09
N ASP A 356 -12.28 -28.01 -0.97
CA ASP A 356 -13.47 -28.24 -1.80
C ASP A 356 -13.14 -29.09 -3.05
N LYS A 357 -11.93 -29.65 -3.11
CA LYS A 357 -11.39 -30.46 -4.22
C LYS A 357 -11.26 -31.93 -3.79
N PRO A 358 -10.99 -32.87 -4.73
CA PRO A 358 -10.91 -34.28 -4.39
C PRO A 358 -9.82 -34.58 -3.34
N PHE A 359 -10.15 -35.44 -2.37
CA PHE A 359 -9.20 -36.10 -1.47
C PHE A 359 -9.14 -37.58 -1.81
N VAL A 360 -8.01 -38.05 -2.33
CA VAL A 360 -7.83 -39.43 -2.79
C VAL A 360 -6.92 -40.18 -1.84
N TYR A 361 -7.46 -41.18 -1.13
CA TYR A 361 -6.70 -42.07 -0.28
C TYR A 361 -6.16 -43.28 -1.06
N VAL A 362 -4.89 -43.60 -0.87
CA VAL A 362 -4.24 -44.80 -1.39
C VAL A 362 -3.38 -45.42 -0.29
N ASN A 363 -3.72 -46.65 0.11
CA ASN A 363 -2.89 -47.45 1.00
C ASN A 363 -1.99 -48.37 0.17
N CYS A 364 -0.69 -48.05 0.12
CA CYS A 364 0.28 -48.76 -0.70
C CYS A 364 0.49 -50.22 -0.24
N ALA A 365 0.35 -50.50 1.05
CA ALA A 365 0.48 -51.85 1.61
C ALA A 365 -0.69 -52.77 1.24
N SER A 366 -1.86 -52.21 0.95
CA SER A 366 -3.09 -52.97 0.68
C SER A 366 -3.26 -53.40 -0.78
N ILE A 367 -2.49 -52.81 -1.70
CA ILE A 367 -2.62 -53.07 -3.14
C ILE A 367 -1.50 -54.03 -3.56
N PRO A 368 -1.83 -55.15 -4.24
CA PRO A 368 -0.80 -56.06 -4.75
C PRO A 368 0.20 -55.33 -5.66
N GLU A 369 1.48 -55.67 -5.54
CA GLU A 369 2.59 -55.07 -6.30
C GLU A 369 2.34 -55.09 -7.83
N ALA A 370 1.72 -56.15 -8.33
CA ALA A 370 1.38 -56.27 -9.76
C ALA A 370 0.32 -55.25 -10.24
N LEU A 371 -0.46 -54.64 -9.34
CA LEU A 371 -1.58 -53.76 -9.66
C LEU A 371 -1.34 -52.30 -9.25
N ILE A 372 -0.46 -52.05 -8.29
CA ILE A 372 -0.28 -50.71 -7.71
C ILE A 372 0.16 -49.65 -8.74
N GLU A 373 0.96 -50.03 -9.73
CA GLU A 373 1.33 -49.13 -10.84
C GLU A 373 0.10 -48.70 -11.64
N SER A 374 -0.73 -49.67 -12.03
CA SER A 374 -1.96 -49.45 -12.79
C SER A 374 -3.02 -48.68 -11.99
N GLU A 375 -3.09 -48.88 -10.67
CA GLU A 375 -3.96 -48.07 -9.80
C GLU A 375 -3.49 -46.61 -9.70
N LEU A 376 -2.19 -46.39 -9.47
CA LEU A 376 -1.64 -45.04 -9.28
C LEU A 376 -1.66 -44.22 -10.58
N PHE A 377 -1.15 -44.80 -11.67
CA PHE A 377 -0.94 -44.09 -12.94
C PHE A 377 -1.99 -44.39 -14.01
N GLY A 378 -2.85 -45.40 -13.81
CA GLY A 378 -3.80 -45.81 -14.84
C GLY A 378 -3.14 -46.58 -15.98
N HIS A 379 -3.95 -47.11 -16.89
CA HIS A 379 -3.47 -47.87 -18.04
C HIS A 379 -4.29 -47.58 -19.29
N GLU A 380 -3.63 -47.69 -20.45
CA GLU A 380 -4.27 -47.72 -21.74
C GLU A 380 -4.78 -49.13 -22.07
N ARG A 381 -5.76 -49.23 -22.97
CA ARG A 381 -6.27 -50.52 -23.45
C ARG A 381 -5.12 -51.32 -24.10
N GLY A 382 -4.96 -52.58 -23.69
CA GLY A 382 -3.92 -53.47 -24.21
C GLY A 382 -2.53 -53.28 -23.59
N ALA A 383 -2.38 -52.49 -22.52
CA ALA A 383 -1.10 -52.29 -21.84
C ALA A 383 -0.50 -53.58 -21.23
N PHE A 384 -1.35 -54.53 -20.80
CA PHE A 384 -0.95 -55.85 -20.29
C PHE A 384 -2.06 -56.89 -20.49
N THR A 385 -1.78 -58.17 -20.24
CA THR A 385 -2.76 -59.27 -20.30
C THR A 385 -3.88 -59.04 -19.27
N GLY A 386 -5.07 -58.63 -19.74
CA GLY A 386 -6.20 -58.25 -18.88
C GLY A 386 -6.62 -56.77 -18.96
N ALA A 387 -5.87 -55.90 -19.64
CA ALA A 387 -6.23 -54.50 -19.85
C ALA A 387 -7.30 -54.33 -20.96
N VAL A 388 -8.53 -54.75 -20.69
CA VAL A 388 -9.64 -54.78 -21.67
C VAL A 388 -10.14 -53.37 -22.03
N SER A 389 -10.04 -52.42 -21.09
CA SER A 389 -10.43 -51.01 -21.25
C SER A 389 -9.33 -50.08 -20.73
N GLU A 390 -9.38 -48.80 -21.09
CA GLU A 390 -8.56 -47.80 -20.41
C GLU A 390 -9.07 -47.56 -18.97
N LYS A 391 -8.16 -47.19 -18.06
CA LYS A 391 -8.48 -46.83 -16.67
C LYS A 391 -7.69 -45.61 -16.24
N LYS A 392 -8.37 -44.61 -15.67
CA LYS A 392 -7.73 -43.44 -15.05
C LYS A 392 -7.02 -43.84 -13.75
N GLY A 393 -5.81 -43.32 -13.57
CA GLY A 393 -5.04 -43.50 -12.34
C GLY A 393 -5.52 -42.63 -11.18
N LYS A 394 -5.15 -42.99 -9.95
CA LYS A 394 -5.44 -42.19 -8.74
C LYS A 394 -4.84 -40.78 -8.80
N PHE A 395 -3.69 -40.60 -9.46
CA PHE A 395 -3.13 -39.27 -9.70
C PHE A 395 -4.00 -38.39 -10.60
N GLU A 396 -4.62 -38.99 -11.62
CA GLU A 396 -5.56 -38.27 -12.51
C GLU A 396 -6.85 -37.93 -11.77
N ILE A 397 -7.34 -38.82 -10.90
CA ILE A 397 -8.56 -38.59 -10.10
C ILE A 397 -8.33 -37.49 -9.05
N ALA A 398 -7.11 -37.38 -8.52
CA ALA A 398 -6.75 -36.39 -7.50
C ALA A 398 -6.47 -34.99 -8.06
N ASP A 399 -6.54 -34.80 -9.39
CA ASP A 399 -6.18 -33.54 -10.04
C ASP A 399 -6.95 -32.33 -9.48
N GLY A 400 -6.24 -31.24 -9.23
CA GLY A 400 -6.70 -30.04 -8.53
C GLY A 400 -6.88 -30.20 -7.01
N GLY A 401 -6.68 -31.41 -6.47
CA GLY A 401 -6.98 -31.79 -5.09
C GLY A 401 -5.76 -32.27 -4.30
N THR A 402 -5.96 -33.31 -3.48
CA THR A 402 -4.93 -33.90 -2.61
C THR A 402 -4.95 -35.42 -2.73
N ILE A 403 -3.77 -36.03 -2.87
CA ILE A 403 -3.59 -37.47 -2.75
C ILE A 403 -2.86 -37.79 -1.45
N PHE A 404 -3.42 -38.72 -0.67
CA PHE A 404 -2.81 -39.25 0.55
C PHE A 404 -2.29 -40.67 0.28
N LEU A 405 -0.97 -40.84 0.37
CA LEU A 405 -0.24 -42.09 0.15
C LEU A 405 0.19 -42.67 1.51
N ASP A 406 -0.49 -43.71 1.97
CA ASP A 406 -0.23 -44.35 3.25
C ASP A 406 0.70 -45.56 3.07
N GLU A 407 1.59 -45.76 4.03
CA GLU A 407 2.69 -46.74 3.99
C GLU A 407 3.54 -46.63 2.71
N ILE A 408 4.02 -45.42 2.40
CA ILE A 408 4.77 -45.12 1.17
C ILE A 408 6.01 -45.99 0.95
N VAL A 409 6.60 -46.48 2.04
CA VAL A 409 7.77 -47.36 2.06
C VAL A 409 7.51 -48.73 1.46
N GLU A 410 6.24 -49.15 1.32
CA GLU A 410 5.86 -50.40 0.66
C GLU A 410 5.82 -50.26 -0.87
N LEU A 411 6.04 -49.06 -1.43
CA LEU A 411 6.15 -48.91 -2.87
C LEU A 411 7.43 -49.57 -3.41
N PRO A 412 7.33 -50.38 -4.48
CA PRO A 412 8.50 -50.89 -5.19
C PRO A 412 9.42 -49.77 -5.67
N LEU A 413 10.74 -50.00 -5.64
CA LEU A 413 11.77 -49.02 -6.02
C LEU A 413 11.54 -48.42 -7.42
N THR A 414 11.09 -49.24 -8.37
CA THR A 414 10.77 -48.81 -9.74
C THR A 414 9.66 -47.76 -9.78
N LEU A 415 8.67 -47.87 -8.90
CA LEU A 415 7.56 -46.92 -8.80
C LEU A 415 7.92 -45.67 -7.99
N GLN A 416 8.84 -45.77 -7.04
CA GLN A 416 9.38 -44.60 -6.33
C GLN A 416 10.07 -43.63 -7.31
N ALA A 417 10.81 -44.15 -8.29
CA ALA A 417 11.41 -43.32 -9.34
C ALA A 417 10.36 -42.59 -10.20
N LYS A 418 9.25 -43.27 -10.54
CA LYS A 418 8.13 -42.64 -11.26
C LYS A 418 7.41 -41.60 -10.41
N LEU A 419 7.19 -41.88 -9.13
CA LEU A 419 6.59 -40.95 -8.17
C LEU A 419 7.40 -39.66 -8.07
N LEU A 420 8.73 -39.76 -7.96
CA LEU A 420 9.62 -38.60 -7.97
C LEU A 420 9.43 -37.76 -9.24
N HIS A 421 9.36 -38.42 -10.39
CA HIS A 421 9.12 -37.74 -11.65
C HIS A 421 7.79 -36.97 -11.63
N VAL A 422 6.74 -37.53 -11.06
CA VAL A 422 5.44 -36.83 -10.91
C VAL A 422 5.54 -35.65 -9.96
N MET A 423 6.20 -35.83 -8.81
CA MET A 423 6.39 -34.76 -7.83
C MET A 423 7.11 -33.55 -8.42
N HIS A 424 8.16 -33.79 -9.20
CA HIS A 424 8.99 -32.76 -9.80
C HIS A 424 8.37 -32.16 -11.07
N SER A 425 7.97 -32.99 -12.03
CA SER A 425 7.48 -32.53 -13.34
C SER A 425 5.99 -32.15 -13.36
N ARG A 426 5.24 -32.50 -12.31
CA ARG A 426 3.77 -32.41 -12.26
C ARG A 426 3.11 -33.10 -13.47
N SER A 427 3.74 -34.16 -13.97
CA SER A 427 3.28 -34.92 -15.12
C SER A 427 3.68 -36.40 -15.07
N PHE A 428 2.88 -37.26 -15.69
CA PHE A 428 3.14 -38.69 -15.80
C PHE A 428 2.52 -39.27 -17.08
N THR A 429 2.83 -40.53 -17.40
CA THR A 429 2.21 -41.29 -18.50
C THR A 429 1.49 -42.51 -17.93
N ARG A 430 0.34 -42.87 -18.53
CA ARG A 430 -0.34 -44.14 -18.21
C ARG A 430 0.52 -45.33 -18.60
N VAL A 431 0.30 -46.48 -17.96
CA VAL A 431 0.95 -47.73 -18.35
C VAL A 431 0.55 -48.08 -19.79
N GLY A 432 1.54 -48.35 -20.65
CA GLY A 432 1.35 -48.58 -22.09
C GLY A 432 1.03 -47.33 -22.91
N GLY A 433 0.95 -46.15 -22.28
CA GLY A 433 0.66 -44.88 -22.95
C GLY A 433 1.92 -44.06 -23.25
N VAL A 434 1.86 -43.28 -24.32
CA VAL A 434 2.93 -42.33 -24.72
C VAL A 434 2.59 -40.87 -24.46
N ARG A 435 1.33 -40.58 -24.12
CA ARG A 435 0.84 -39.21 -23.90
C ARG A 435 1.10 -38.77 -22.45
N PRO A 436 1.84 -37.68 -22.21
CA PRO A 436 2.00 -37.13 -20.88
C PRO A 436 0.71 -36.45 -20.41
N ILE A 437 0.36 -36.67 -19.14
CA ILE A 437 -0.79 -36.09 -18.44
C ILE A 437 -0.24 -35.16 -17.38
N ARG A 438 -0.62 -33.88 -17.42
CA ARG A 438 -0.27 -32.90 -16.37
C ARG A 438 -1.31 -32.93 -15.26
N VAL A 439 -0.86 -32.81 -14.02
CA VAL A 439 -1.73 -32.80 -12.83
C VAL A 439 -1.25 -31.77 -11.81
N ASP A 440 -2.18 -31.03 -11.21
CA ASP A 440 -1.93 -30.16 -10.06
C ASP A 440 -2.45 -30.81 -8.77
N ILE A 441 -1.56 -31.54 -8.10
CA ILE A 441 -1.90 -32.31 -6.89
C ILE A 441 -1.09 -31.85 -5.69
N ARG A 442 -1.74 -31.83 -4.52
CA ARG A 442 -1.03 -31.87 -3.24
C ARG A 442 -0.75 -33.31 -2.87
N ILE A 443 0.45 -33.60 -2.36
CA ILE A 443 0.80 -34.94 -1.89
C ILE A 443 0.96 -34.91 -0.38
N ILE A 444 0.24 -35.81 0.30
CA ILE A 444 0.46 -36.13 1.71
C ILE A 444 0.90 -37.58 1.73
N THR A 445 1.93 -37.91 2.50
CA THR A 445 2.46 -39.27 2.60
C THR A 445 2.63 -39.67 4.06
N ALA A 446 2.48 -40.95 4.36
CA ALA A 446 2.65 -41.50 5.70
C ALA A 446 3.49 -42.78 5.69
N THR A 447 4.20 -43.02 6.78
CA THR A 447 4.93 -44.27 7.03
C THR A 447 5.00 -44.57 8.52
N ASN A 448 4.95 -45.84 8.87
CA ASN A 448 5.25 -46.32 10.22
C ASN A 448 6.72 -46.71 10.44
N ARG A 449 7.49 -46.85 9.36
CA ARG A 449 8.90 -47.24 9.43
C ARG A 449 9.76 -46.01 9.67
N ASP A 450 10.75 -46.17 10.54
CA ASP A 450 11.82 -45.21 10.67
C ASP A 450 12.60 -45.17 9.34
N LEU A 451 12.50 -44.02 8.69
CA LEU A 451 13.04 -43.80 7.36
C LEU A 451 14.56 -43.73 7.37
N GLU A 452 15.17 -43.26 8.46
CA GLU A 452 16.61 -43.11 8.56
C GLU A 452 17.29 -44.48 8.68
N SER A 453 16.77 -45.35 9.56
CA SER A 453 17.26 -46.72 9.67
C SER A 453 16.92 -47.60 8.46
N TRP A 454 15.77 -47.39 7.82
CA TRP A 454 15.41 -48.09 6.58
C TRP A 454 16.37 -47.71 5.44
N TRP A 455 16.67 -46.42 5.28
CA TRP A 455 17.60 -45.95 4.25
C TRP A 455 19.02 -46.46 4.45
N LEU A 456 19.52 -46.46 5.68
CA LEU A 456 20.85 -47.00 6.01
C LEU A 456 21.00 -48.49 5.67
N ARG A 457 19.92 -49.29 5.80
CA ARG A 457 19.93 -50.72 5.43
C ARG A 457 19.94 -50.92 3.92
N VAL A 458 19.09 -50.21 3.18
CA VAL A 458 19.01 -50.33 1.72
C VAL A 458 20.32 -49.92 1.04
N ASN A 459 21.02 -48.91 1.57
CA ASN A 459 22.32 -48.47 1.06
C ASN A 459 23.45 -49.49 1.29
N SER A 460 23.30 -50.39 2.27
CA SER A 460 24.26 -51.46 2.53
C SER A 460 24.10 -52.68 1.61
N GLU A 461 22.93 -52.84 0.99
CA GLU A 461 22.59 -53.99 0.13
C GLU A 461 22.73 -53.68 -1.38
N MET A 462 22.78 -52.41 -1.80
CA MET A 462 22.87 -52.02 -3.21
C MET A 462 24.12 -51.18 -3.53
N THR A 463 25.05 -51.74 -4.33
CA THR A 463 26.34 -51.10 -4.63
C THR A 463 26.36 -50.09 -5.79
N TYR A 464 25.28 -49.85 -6.54
CA TYR A 464 25.30 -48.87 -7.65
C TYR A 464 23.94 -48.22 -7.89
N SER A 465 23.73 -47.00 -7.36
CA SER A 465 22.86 -45.91 -7.87
C SER A 465 22.43 -44.96 -6.74
N THR A 466 23.38 -44.25 -6.13
CA THR A 466 23.15 -43.44 -4.92
C THR A 466 22.70 -41.99 -5.19
N ALA A 467 22.79 -41.49 -6.43
CA ALA A 467 22.58 -40.05 -6.72
C ALA A 467 21.10 -39.63 -6.88
N SER A 468 20.25 -40.48 -7.46
CA SER A 468 18.84 -40.18 -7.70
C SER A 468 17.95 -40.43 -6.46
N MET A 469 18.36 -41.34 -5.57
CA MET A 469 17.62 -41.69 -4.35
C MET A 469 17.79 -40.67 -3.21
N SER A 470 18.97 -40.04 -3.10
CA SER A 470 19.23 -38.95 -2.14
C SER A 470 18.31 -37.74 -2.40
N PHE A 471 17.85 -37.56 -3.64
CA PHE A 471 17.03 -36.44 -4.07
C PHE A 471 15.53 -36.60 -3.75
N VAL A 472 15.00 -37.83 -3.76
CA VAL A 472 13.60 -38.11 -3.38
C VAL A 472 13.37 -37.79 -1.90
N PHE A 473 14.32 -38.21 -1.07
CA PHE A 473 14.28 -38.02 0.38
C PHE A 473 14.51 -36.56 0.78
N ASN A 474 15.45 -35.86 0.15
CA ASN A 474 15.64 -34.42 0.34
C ASN A 474 14.52 -33.54 -0.27
N CYS A 475 13.62 -34.10 -1.08
CA CYS A 475 12.41 -33.40 -1.55
C CYS A 475 11.19 -33.65 -0.64
N LEU A 476 11.27 -34.64 0.26
CA LEU A 476 10.22 -35.01 1.21
C LEU A 476 10.49 -34.47 2.62
N LEU A 477 11.77 -34.34 3.01
CA LEU A 477 12.27 -33.52 4.11
C LEU A 477 12.46 -32.07 3.62
#